data_AF-A0A7X3R815-F1
#
_entry.id   AF-A0A7X3R815-F1
#
_cell.length_a   1.000
_cell.length_b   1.000
_cell.length_c   1.000
_cell.angle_alpha   90.00
_cell.angle_beta   90.00
_cell.angle_gamma   90.00
#
_symmetry.space_group_name_H-M   'P 1'
#
loop_
_entity.id
_entity.type
_entity.pdbx_description
1 polymer ?
#
loop_
_entity_poly.entity_id
_entity_poly.type
_entity_poly.pdbx_seq_one_letter_code
_entity_poly.pdbx_strand_id
1 'polypeptide(L)'
;MAARRSATVLGMVQYSSRADTAMSKVTEVIYGRNPVRAALQAGRSLNRIYIAEGVARQDVADILDLARKRGVVFEFTERRRLDRLTDGRHQGVVATVAGQQYAEMADILASARRSESPPFLVLLDGIQDPH
;
A
#
# COMPACT_ATOMS: atom_id res chain seq x y z
N MET A 1 -24.86 -24.02 56.02
CA MET A 1 -25.47 -23.16 54.98
C MET A 1 -24.57 -21.96 54.75
N ALA A 2 -23.64 -22.09 53.79
CA ALA A 2 -22.60 -21.10 53.54
C ALA A 2 -23.11 -19.98 52.63
N ALA A 3 -23.37 -18.80 53.20
CA ALA A 3 -23.80 -17.63 52.47
C ALA A 3 -22.59 -16.75 52.09
N ARG A 4 -22.29 -16.81 50.78
CA ARG A 4 -21.73 -15.79 49.89
C ARG A 4 -20.46 -15.05 50.32
N ARG A 5 -19.40 -15.38 49.57
CA ARG A 5 -18.04 -14.84 49.63
C ARG A 5 -17.92 -13.44 49.04
N SER A 6 -17.12 -12.62 49.73
CA SER A 6 -16.08 -11.68 49.28
C SER A 6 -16.27 -10.81 48.04
N ALA A 7 -16.31 -9.50 48.32
CA ALA A 7 -15.29 -8.51 47.97
C ALA A 7 -14.69 -8.56 46.54
N THR A 8 -15.11 -7.58 45.74
CA THR A 8 -14.30 -6.65 44.94
C THR A 8 -12.82 -6.99 44.79
N VAL A 9 -12.39 -7.28 43.56
CA VAL A 9 -11.25 -6.69 42.81
C VAL A 9 -11.11 -7.50 41.52
N LEU A 10 -11.41 -6.91 40.35
CA LEU A 10 -10.61 -7.17 39.15
C LEU A 10 -10.71 -5.97 38.20
N GLY A 11 -9.67 -5.13 38.29
CA GLY A 11 -9.08 -4.43 37.16
C GLY A 11 -10.00 -3.61 36.26
N MET A 12 -9.98 -2.30 36.48
CA MET A 12 -10.07 -1.31 35.40
C MET A 12 -9.10 -1.72 34.28
N VAL A 13 -9.61 -2.34 33.20
CA VAL A 13 -8.92 -2.23 31.91
C VAL A 13 -9.46 -0.94 31.31
N GLN A 14 -8.72 0.13 31.54
CA GLN A 14 -8.91 1.39 30.85
C GLN A 14 -8.81 1.10 29.34
N TYR A 15 -9.94 1.10 28.65
CA TYR A 15 -9.94 1.23 27.20
C TYR A 15 -9.53 2.68 26.90
N SER A 16 -8.22 2.89 26.87
CA SER A 16 -7.63 4.16 26.45
C SER A 16 -8.09 4.43 25.03
N SER A 17 -8.72 5.59 24.88
CA SER A 17 -9.29 6.08 23.63
C SER A 17 -8.20 6.61 22.70
N ARG A 18 -8.51 6.53 21.39
CA ARG A 18 -8.10 7.47 20.33
C ARG A 18 -6.64 7.38 19.86
N ALA A 19 -6.54 7.12 18.55
CA ALA A 19 -5.55 7.72 17.66
C ALA A 19 -4.10 7.19 17.67
N ASP A 20 -3.81 6.06 18.30
CA ASP A 20 -2.48 5.47 18.15
C ASP A 20 -2.39 4.65 16.86
N THR A 21 -1.63 5.20 15.93
CA THR A 21 -1.22 4.64 14.64
C THR A 21 -2.23 4.84 13.52
N ALA A 22 -2.36 6.11 13.09
CA ALA A 22 -2.41 6.39 11.66
C ALA A 22 -1.17 5.71 11.03
N MET A 23 -1.35 4.44 10.66
CA MET A 23 -0.35 3.56 10.07
C MET A 23 0.40 4.38 9.04
N SER A 24 1.71 4.58 9.25
CA SER A 24 2.54 5.26 8.27
C SER A 24 2.27 4.54 6.96
N LYS A 25 1.64 5.21 6.01
CA LYS A 25 1.30 4.61 4.73
C LYS A 25 2.63 4.37 4.05
N VAL A 26 3.20 3.18 4.25
CA VAL A 26 4.42 2.73 3.60
C VAL A 26 4.05 2.67 2.14
N THR A 27 4.29 3.78 1.46
CA THR A 27 3.94 3.94 0.07
C THR A 27 5.04 3.20 -0.65
N GLU A 28 4.78 1.97 -1.04
CA GLU A 28 5.76 1.18 -1.76
C GLU A 28 6.20 1.95 -3.01
N VAL A 29 7.51 2.03 -3.22
CA VAL A 29 8.11 2.82 -4.30
C VAL A 29 8.85 1.89 -5.25
N ILE A 30 8.61 2.08 -6.55
CA ILE A 30 9.36 1.45 -7.64
C ILE A 30 10.19 2.53 -8.31
N TYR A 31 11.48 2.31 -8.52
CA TYR A 31 12.36 3.32 -9.10
C TYR A 31 13.24 2.77 -10.22
N GLY A 32 13.62 3.64 -11.16
CA GLY A 32 14.29 3.28 -12.40
C GLY A 32 13.35 3.16 -13.59
N ARG A 33 13.86 3.44 -14.80
CA ARG A 33 13.05 3.44 -16.03
C ARG A 33 12.45 2.05 -16.32
N ASN A 34 13.28 1.01 -16.30
CA ASN A 34 12.85 -0.36 -16.61
C ASN A 34 11.86 -0.94 -15.58
N PRO A 35 12.11 -0.86 -14.25
CA PRO A 35 11.16 -1.34 -13.26
C PRO A 35 9.79 -0.64 -13.33
N VAL A 36 9.78 0.69 -13.52
CA VAL A 36 8.53 1.45 -13.65
C VAL A 36 7.78 1.06 -14.92
N ARG A 37 8.49 0.88 -16.04
CA ARG A 37 7.88 0.38 -17.28
C ARG A 37 7.30 -1.02 -17.13
N ALA A 38 8.03 -1.94 -16.48
CA ALA A 38 7.57 -3.29 -16.23
C ALA A 38 6.31 -3.29 -15.34
N ALA A 39 6.26 -2.45 -14.31
CA ALA A 39 5.09 -2.30 -13.44
C ALA A 39 3.86 -1.80 -14.22
N LEU A 40 4.05 -0.82 -15.11
CA LEU A 40 2.99 -0.33 -16.01
C LEU A 40 2.51 -1.41 -16.99
N GLN A 41 3.42 -2.23 -17.53
CA GLN A 41 3.08 -3.33 -18.43
C GLN A 41 2.33 -4.45 -17.71
N ALA A 42 2.77 -4.82 -16.50
CA ALA A 42 2.13 -5.80 -15.63
C ALA A 42 0.77 -5.33 -15.10
N GLY A 43 0.43 -4.05 -15.26
CA GLY A 43 -0.83 -3.50 -14.78
C GLY A 43 -0.91 -3.34 -13.28
N ARG A 44 0.25 -3.15 -12.64
CA ARG A 44 0.30 -2.83 -11.22
C ARG A 44 -0.40 -1.49 -10.97
N SER A 45 -1.19 -1.40 -9.90
CA SER A 45 -1.88 -0.17 -9.52
C SER A 45 -0.87 0.87 -9.04
N LEU A 46 -0.47 1.79 -9.91
CA LEU A 46 0.41 2.90 -9.57
C LEU A 46 -0.43 4.13 -9.23
N ASN A 47 -0.06 4.83 -8.16
CA ASN A 47 -0.71 6.06 -7.73
C ASN A 47 -0.19 7.27 -8.51
N ARG A 48 1.13 7.44 -8.56
CA ARG A 48 1.77 8.57 -9.26
C ARG A 48 3.18 8.22 -9.71
N ILE A 49 3.58 8.74 -10.87
CA ILE A 49 4.94 8.65 -11.41
C ILE A 49 5.62 10.03 -11.35
N TYR A 50 6.82 10.10 -10.79
CA TYR A 50 7.67 11.27 -10.73
C TYR A 50 8.84 11.12 -11.70
N ILE A 51 9.07 12.14 -12.51
CA ILE A 51 10.16 12.18 -13.50
C ILE A 51 11.06 13.35 -13.15
N ALA A 52 12.38 13.13 -13.10
CA ALA A 52 13.32 14.20 -12.85
C ALA A 52 13.28 15.23 -13.99
N GLU A 53 13.27 16.51 -13.62
CA GLU A 53 13.53 17.60 -14.56
C GLU A 53 14.89 17.41 -15.26
N GLY A 54 14.96 17.79 -16.53
CA GLY A 54 16.14 17.59 -17.38
C GLY A 54 16.24 16.20 -18.04
N VAL A 55 15.36 15.25 -17.70
CA VAL A 55 15.23 14.01 -18.49
C VAL A 55 14.59 14.33 -19.84
N ALA A 56 15.26 13.96 -20.93
CA ALA A 56 14.74 14.15 -22.28
C ALA A 56 13.44 13.35 -22.47
N ARG A 57 12.42 13.93 -23.09
CA ARG A 57 11.12 13.24 -23.27
C ARG A 57 11.24 11.93 -24.05
N GLN A 58 12.15 11.87 -25.02
CA GLN A 58 12.43 10.67 -25.82
C GLN A 58 12.88 9.48 -24.96
N ASP A 59 13.56 9.73 -23.85
CA ASP A 59 14.10 8.72 -22.95
C ASP A 59 13.03 8.04 -22.09
N VAL A 60 11.86 8.67 -21.95
CA VAL A 60 10.75 8.25 -21.08
C VAL A 60 9.43 8.19 -21.86
N ALA A 61 9.48 8.28 -23.19
CA ALA A 61 8.29 8.32 -24.04
C ALA A 61 7.41 7.08 -23.85
N ASP A 62 8.04 5.90 -23.75
CA ASP A 62 7.36 4.63 -23.50
C ASP A 62 6.62 4.60 -22.15
N ILE A 63 7.25 5.10 -21.09
CA ILE A 63 6.65 5.25 -19.76
C ILE A 63 5.48 6.23 -19.80
N LEU A 64 5.64 7.39 -20.45
CA LEU A 64 4.59 8.40 -20.57
C LEU A 64 3.37 7.87 -21.33
N ASP A 65 3.59 7.17 -22.43
CA ASP A 65 2.51 6.61 -23.24
C ASP A 65 1.78 5.49 -22.50
N LEU A 66 2.51 4.62 -21.80
CA LEU A 66 1.92 3.59 -20.93
C LEU A 66 1.14 4.22 -19.77
N ALA A 67 1.68 5.24 -19.12
CA ALA A 67 1.00 5.94 -18.04
C ALA A 67 -0.32 6.57 -18.51
N ARG A 68 -0.34 7.24 -19.67
CA ARG A 68 -1.58 7.77 -20.26
C ARG A 68 -2.59 6.68 -20.58
N LYS A 69 -2.14 5.58 -21.21
CA LYS A 69 -3.02 4.43 -21.53
C LYS A 69 -3.65 3.80 -20.29
N ARG A 70 -2.92 3.81 -19.17
CA ARG A 70 -3.38 3.26 -17.88
C ARG A 70 -4.09 4.28 -16.98
N GLY A 71 -4.15 5.55 -17.39
CA GLY A 71 -4.71 6.63 -16.56
C GLY A 71 -3.88 6.96 -15.32
N VAL A 72 -2.59 6.63 -15.31
CA VAL A 72 -1.68 6.93 -14.19
C VAL A 72 -1.17 8.36 -14.32
N VAL A 73 -1.31 9.15 -13.25
CA VAL A 73 -0.82 10.53 -13.21
C VAL A 73 0.70 10.54 -13.14
N PHE A 74 1.33 11.43 -13.91
CA PHE A 74 2.77 11.68 -13.85
C PHE A 74 3.08 13.16 -13.72
N GLU A 75 4.20 13.50 -13.09
CA GLU A 75 4.71 14.87 -12.99
C GLU A 75 6.23 14.94 -13.13
N PHE A 76 6.71 16.06 -13.68
CA PHE A 76 8.14 16.40 -13.66
C PHE A 76 8.44 17.15 -12.37
N THR A 77 9.55 16.82 -11.71
CA THR A 77 9.94 17.42 -10.43
C THR A 77 11.45 17.45 -10.28
N GLU A 78 11.94 18.29 -9.36
CA GLU A 78 13.36 18.33 -8.99
C GLU A 78 13.92 16.96 -8.61
N ARG A 79 15.16 16.69 -9.02
CA ARG A 79 15.87 15.44 -8.74
C ARG A 79 15.98 15.12 -7.24
N ARG A 80 16.19 16.16 -6.42
CA ARG A 80 16.24 16.05 -4.95
C ARG A 80 14.98 15.44 -4.35
N ARG A 81 13.82 15.61 -4.99
CA ARG A 81 12.57 14.99 -4.53
C ARG A 81 12.58 13.49 -4.78
N LEU A 82 13.11 13.04 -5.91
CA LEU A 82 13.26 11.61 -6.20
C LEU A 82 14.26 10.97 -5.23
N ASP A 83 15.37 11.66 -4.92
CA ASP A 83 16.37 11.19 -3.95
C ASP A 83 15.75 10.95 -2.56
N ARG A 84 14.76 11.77 -2.14
CA ARG A 84 14.04 11.57 -0.86
C ARG A 84 13.05 10.40 -0.89
N LEU A 85 12.63 9.97 -2.07
CA LEU A 85 11.66 8.88 -2.23
C LEU A 85 12.33 7.52 -2.41
N THR A 86 13.66 7.47 -2.59
CA THR A 86 14.38 6.25 -2.94
C THR A 86 15.77 6.22 -2.31
N ASP A 87 16.16 5.10 -1.73
CA ASP A 87 17.52 4.89 -1.22
C ASP A 87 18.52 4.47 -2.32
N GLY A 88 18.10 4.43 -3.59
CA GLY A 88 18.86 3.86 -4.70
C GLY A 88 18.89 4.69 -5.97
N ARG A 89 19.57 4.18 -7.00
CA ARG A 89 19.72 4.87 -8.30
C ARG A 89 18.42 4.82 -9.12
N HIS A 90 17.58 5.83 -8.96
CA HIS A 90 16.28 5.97 -9.64
C HIS A 90 16.34 6.35 -11.13
N GLN A 91 17.50 6.69 -11.71
CA GLN A 91 17.67 7.06 -13.14
C GLN A 91 16.70 8.14 -13.65
N GLY A 92 16.23 9.01 -12.75
CA GLY A 92 15.28 10.07 -13.06
C GLY A 92 13.82 9.64 -13.16
N VAL A 93 13.43 8.42 -12.76
CA VAL A 93 12.02 7.99 -12.74
C VAL A 93 11.70 7.22 -11.46
N VAL A 94 10.61 7.57 -10.81
CA VAL A 94 10.09 6.92 -9.59
C VAL A 94 8.58 6.79 -9.70
N ALA A 95 8.01 5.67 -9.31
CA ALA A 95 6.58 5.45 -9.22
C ALA A 95 6.19 5.02 -7.81
N THR A 96 5.11 5.61 -7.29
CA THR A 96 4.47 5.15 -6.06
C THR A 96 3.38 4.16 -6.40
N VAL A 97 3.36 3.03 -5.69
CA VAL A 97 2.30 2.04 -5.81
C VAL A 97 1.10 2.54 -5.00
N ALA A 98 -0.11 2.40 -5.56
CA ALA A 98 -1.31 2.58 -4.79
C ALA A 98 -1.30 1.49 -3.71
N GLY A 99 -1.11 1.89 -2.46
CA GLY A 99 -1.11 0.95 -1.33
C GLY A 99 -2.35 0.07 -1.45
N GLN A 100 -2.16 -1.25 -1.47
CA GLN A 100 -3.28 -2.18 -1.40
C GLN A 100 -4.09 -1.80 -0.17
N GLN A 101 -5.40 -1.64 -0.34
CA GLN A 101 -6.27 -1.57 0.82
C GLN A 101 -6.22 -2.94 1.47
N TYR A 102 -5.57 -3.02 2.61
CA TYR A 102 -5.74 -4.15 3.51
C TYR A 102 -7.22 -4.18 3.87
N ALA A 103 -7.89 -5.26 3.51
CA ALA A 103 -9.26 -5.49 3.94
C ALA A 103 -9.22 -5.84 5.42
N GLU A 104 -10.02 -5.15 6.23
CA GLU A 104 -10.22 -5.58 7.61
C GLU A 104 -11.04 -6.87 7.62
N MET A 105 -10.94 -7.62 8.72
CA MET A 105 -11.74 -8.86 8.89
C MET A 105 -13.24 -8.60 8.66
N ALA A 106 -13.73 -7.44 9.10
CA ALA A 106 -15.11 -7.01 8.90
C ALA A 106 -15.47 -6.86 7.41
N ASP A 107 -14.57 -6.36 6.58
CA ASP A 107 -14.80 -6.16 5.15
C ASP A 107 -14.89 -7.50 4.41
N ILE A 108 -14.02 -8.45 4.76
CA ILE A 108 -14.01 -9.82 4.22
C ILE A 108 -15.34 -10.51 4.55
N LEU A 109 -15.78 -10.45 5.81
CA LEU A 109 -17.05 -11.05 6.24
C LEU A 109 -18.27 -10.37 5.64
N ALA A 110 -18.25 -9.04 5.48
CA ALA A 110 -19.32 -8.31 4.84
C ALA A 110 -19.42 -8.66 3.34
N SER A 111 -18.29 -8.82 2.66
CA SER A 111 -18.24 -9.29 1.27
C SER A 111 -18.79 -10.71 1.12
N ALA A 112 -18.35 -11.62 1.99
CA ALA A 112 -18.82 -13.01 2.03
C ALA A 112 -20.34 -13.12 2.21
N ARG A 113 -20.95 -12.27 3.04
CA ARG A 113 -22.41 -12.23 3.26
C ARG A 113 -23.21 -11.68 2.08
N ARG A 114 -22.59 -10.83 1.25
CA ARG A 114 -23.22 -10.25 0.05
C ARG A 114 -23.09 -11.13 -1.19
N SER A 115 -22.23 -12.13 -1.15
CA SER A 115 -22.02 -13.07 -2.25
C SER A 115 -23.25 -13.96 -2.44
N GLU A 116 -23.72 -14.07 -3.68
CA GLU A 116 -24.81 -14.98 -4.07
C GLU A 116 -24.36 -16.46 -4.08
N SER A 117 -23.04 -16.69 -4.09
CA SER A 117 -22.41 -18.00 -3.99
C SER A 117 -21.87 -18.27 -2.58
N PRO A 118 -21.81 -19.53 -2.11
CA PRO A 118 -21.26 -19.86 -0.80
C PRO A 118 -19.81 -19.35 -0.65
N PRO A 119 -19.49 -18.56 0.38
CA PRO A 119 -18.16 -18.01 0.55
C PRO A 119 -17.16 -19.08 1.01
N PHE A 120 -15.96 -19.08 0.42
CA PHE A 120 -14.85 -19.93 0.82
C PHE A 120 -13.72 -19.06 1.38
N LEU A 121 -13.35 -19.28 2.64
CA LEU A 121 -12.32 -18.52 3.35
C LEU A 121 -11.15 -19.44 3.70
N VAL A 122 -9.93 -18.95 3.49
CA VAL A 122 -8.69 -19.65 3.84
C VAL A 122 -8.01 -18.89 4.97
N LEU A 123 -7.77 -19.55 6.10
CA LEU A 123 -6.98 -19.02 7.20
C LEU A 123 -5.56 -19.56 7.08
N LEU A 124 -4.60 -18.66 6.96
CA LEU A 124 -3.19 -18.99 6.86
C LEU A 124 -2.53 -18.61 8.18
N ASP A 125 -2.16 -19.62 8.97
CA ASP A 125 -1.45 -19.43 10.24
C ASP A 125 0.05 -19.61 10.02
N GLY A 126 0.85 -18.65 10.51
CA GLY A 126 2.31 -18.76 10.52
C GLY A 126 3.04 -18.66 9.16
N ILE A 127 2.53 -17.90 8.18
CA ILE A 127 3.29 -17.67 6.93
C ILE A 127 4.58 -16.91 7.25
N GLN A 128 5.71 -17.60 7.04
CA GLN A 128 7.04 -17.01 7.09
C GLN A 128 7.63 -17.00 5.67
N ASP A 129 7.75 -15.77 5.17
CA ASP A 129 8.62 -15.23 4.12
C ASP A 129 8.10 -15.12 2.65
N PRO A 130 7.98 -13.88 2.12
CA PRO A 130 7.86 -13.58 0.70
C PRO A 130 9.21 -13.09 0.15
N HIS A 131 10.09 -14.02 -0.25
CA HIS A 131 11.25 -13.72 -1.09
C HIS A 131 10.92 -13.80 -2.58
#